data_AF-A0A6G3MGD8-F1
#
_entry.id   AF-A0A6G3MGD8-F1
#
_cell.length_a   1.000
_cell.length_b   1.000
_cell.length_c   1.000
_cell.angle_alpha   90.00
_cell.angle_beta   90.00
_cell.angle_gamma   90.00
#
_symmetry.space_group_name_H-M   'P 1'
#
loop_
_entity.id
_entity.type
_entity.pdbx_description
1 polymer ?
#
loop_
_entity_poly.entity_id
_entity_poly.type
_entity_poly.pdbx_seq_one_letter_code
_entity_poly.pdbx_strand_id
1 'polypeptide(L)'
;PYEIIDGYNLSLKKACEILHSHVCSEIKDLHNIDQVSEPIKSAITTKQTMYSDHISKLVTKACLMAQPLQDKVFNVENVRTVKILGGSGALSEVSRGLVIKTEVQGTVLEVKNAKIVVYNTDFDLMNTETKGTVLLNTANELLSFTKGEESAIKQVVSDLKAVGCNVVICSGKIADQALDYSNREGIMVIRVTSKFELQRLCRATMSVSLATMVIPNPEQMGHCDNVYVKEIGDTNVVVFEQEREDSGFATIIIRGSSENVLDDIDRAVDDGVNCYKSLSIDGCLIPGAGAIEMALCTELEQFSSECTGLESHAISKFCDALKDTVRCIAENNGLKVNEVLSKLYGDHTAGKSNMGIDIDSSSSTCDVT
;
A
#
# COMPACT_ATOMS: atom_id res chain seq x y z
N PRO A 1 -32.76 28.64 6.90
CA PRO A 1 -31.68 27.64 7.09
C PRO A 1 -32.18 26.20 6.99
N TYR A 2 -33.25 25.83 7.72
CA TYR A 2 -33.82 24.47 7.67
C TYR A 2 -34.29 24.06 6.27
N GLU A 3 -35.08 24.90 5.58
CA GLU A 3 -35.56 24.62 4.23
C GLU A 3 -34.43 24.48 3.18
N ILE A 4 -33.29 25.15 3.39
CA ILE A 4 -32.10 24.99 2.53
C ILE A 4 -31.47 23.62 2.78
N ILE A 5 -31.35 23.22 4.05
CA ILE A 5 -30.83 21.90 4.44
C ILE A 5 -31.73 20.80 3.86
N ASP A 6 -33.05 20.97 3.92
CA ASP A 6 -34.01 20.02 3.36
C ASP A 6 -33.90 19.91 1.84
N GLY A 7 -33.76 21.04 1.13
CA GLY A 7 -33.52 21.05 -0.32
C GLY A 7 -32.19 20.36 -0.71
N TYR A 8 -31.12 20.55 0.07
CA TYR A 8 -29.83 19.87 -0.17
C TYR A 8 -29.91 18.37 0.12
N ASN A 9 -30.62 17.97 1.19
CA ASN A 9 -30.85 16.56 1.51
C ASN A 9 -31.69 15.86 0.43
N LEU A 10 -32.70 16.56 -0.11
CA LEU A 10 -33.50 16.05 -1.22
C LEU A 10 -32.65 15.91 -2.50
N SER A 11 -31.82 16.91 -2.80
CA SER A 11 -30.87 16.87 -3.93
C SER A 11 -29.90 15.69 -3.81
N LEU A 12 -29.35 15.46 -2.62
CA LEU A 12 -28.42 14.35 -2.35
C LEU A 12 -29.09 12.99 -2.60
N LYS A 13 -30.31 12.79 -2.10
CA LYS A 13 -31.06 11.55 -2.33
C LYS A 13 -31.30 11.31 -3.81
N LYS A 14 -31.76 12.34 -4.52
CA LYS A 14 -32.01 12.26 -5.95
C LYS A 14 -30.72 12.01 -6.74
N ALA A 15 -29.63 12.66 -6.37
CA ALA A 15 -28.32 12.43 -6.99
C ALA A 15 -27.84 10.98 -6.81
N CYS A 16 -28.00 10.39 -5.62
CA CYS A 16 -27.69 8.98 -5.42
C CYS A 16 -28.55 8.05 -6.29
N GLU A 17 -29.83 8.34 -6.49
CA GLU A 17 -30.68 7.56 -7.41
C GLU A 17 -30.18 7.67 -8.86
N ILE A 18 -29.83 8.89 -9.30
CA ILE A 18 -29.36 9.16 -10.66
C ILE A 18 -28.01 8.48 -10.91
N LEU A 19 -27.07 8.50 -9.94
CA LEU A 19 -25.76 7.86 -10.06
C LEU A 19 -25.85 6.38 -10.46
N HIS A 20 -26.80 5.63 -9.90
CA HIS A 20 -26.99 4.21 -10.25
C HIS A 20 -27.47 4.01 -11.70
N SER A 21 -28.08 5.01 -12.33
CA SER A 21 -28.54 4.94 -13.72
C SER A 21 -27.48 5.31 -14.75
N HIS A 22 -26.40 6.00 -14.33
CA HIS A 22 -25.28 6.43 -15.17
C HIS A 22 -24.05 5.52 -15.05
N VAL A 23 -24.24 4.25 -14.72
CA VAL A 23 -23.14 3.27 -14.73
C VAL A 23 -22.79 2.93 -16.18
N CYS A 24 -21.54 3.22 -16.57
CA CYS A 24 -21.05 3.01 -17.94
C CYS A 24 -20.51 1.59 -18.15
N SER A 25 -19.72 1.11 -17.19
CA SER A 25 -19.18 -0.24 -17.21
C SER A 25 -19.15 -0.84 -15.80
N GLU A 26 -19.09 -2.17 -15.74
CA GLU A 26 -19.06 -2.92 -14.50
C GLU A 26 -17.93 -3.93 -14.56
N ILE A 27 -16.99 -3.84 -13.62
CA ILE A 27 -15.90 -4.80 -13.49
C ILE A 27 -16.40 -5.97 -12.64
N LYS A 28 -16.71 -7.07 -13.32
CA LYS A 28 -17.16 -8.31 -12.68
C LYS A 28 -16.02 -9.20 -12.22
N ASP A 29 -14.88 -9.11 -12.90
CA ASP A 29 -13.70 -9.92 -12.59
C ASP A 29 -12.50 -9.04 -12.24
N LEU A 30 -12.15 -9.06 -10.95
CA LEU A 30 -11.00 -8.33 -10.40
C LEU A 30 -9.66 -9.01 -10.73
N HIS A 31 -9.66 -10.23 -11.27
CA HIS A 31 -8.43 -10.93 -11.66
C HIS A 31 -7.91 -10.49 -13.02
N ASN A 32 -8.75 -9.82 -13.82
CA ASN A 32 -8.34 -9.31 -15.12
C ASN A 32 -7.54 -8.01 -14.97
N ILE A 33 -6.21 -8.13 -15.11
CA ILE A 33 -5.28 -7.01 -14.91
C ILE A 33 -5.60 -5.84 -15.84
N ASP A 34 -5.91 -6.09 -17.10
CA ASP A 34 -6.10 -4.99 -18.07
C ASP A 34 -7.37 -4.20 -17.74
N GLN A 35 -8.48 -4.88 -17.43
CA GLN A 35 -9.75 -4.23 -17.06
C GLN A 35 -9.64 -3.42 -15.75
N VAL A 36 -8.90 -3.91 -14.76
CA VAL A 36 -8.73 -3.22 -13.48
C VAL A 36 -7.68 -2.10 -13.55
N SER A 37 -6.69 -2.23 -14.45
CA SER A 37 -5.64 -1.22 -14.59
C SER A 37 -6.15 0.11 -15.15
N GLU A 38 -7.19 0.08 -15.98
CA GLU A 38 -7.77 1.27 -16.62
C GLU A 38 -8.41 2.27 -15.63
N PRO A 39 -9.34 1.87 -14.74
CA PRO A 39 -9.86 2.80 -13.74
C PRO A 39 -8.78 3.25 -12.75
N ILE A 40 -7.83 2.37 -12.39
CA ILE A 40 -6.71 2.72 -11.50
C ILE A 40 -5.77 3.74 -12.15
N LYS A 41 -5.55 3.64 -13.47
CA LYS A 41 -4.75 4.60 -14.23
C LYS A 41 -5.32 6.01 -14.12
N SER A 42 -6.64 6.18 -14.11
CA SER A 42 -7.27 7.49 -13.95
C SER A 42 -6.87 8.17 -12.64
N ALA A 43 -6.85 7.43 -11.53
CA ALA A 43 -6.43 7.94 -10.22
C ALA A 43 -4.92 8.28 -10.19
N ILE A 44 -4.08 7.44 -10.78
CA ILE A 44 -2.61 7.60 -10.78
C ILE A 44 -2.17 8.78 -11.66
N THR A 45 -2.83 8.99 -12.80
CA THR A 45 -2.44 9.98 -13.81
C THR A 45 -2.43 11.41 -13.23
N THR A 46 -3.26 11.68 -12.23
CA THR A 46 -3.32 12.99 -11.55
C THR A 46 -2.05 13.36 -10.76
N LYS A 47 -1.18 12.39 -10.45
CA LYS A 47 0.10 12.63 -9.75
C LYS A 47 1.31 12.31 -10.61
N GLN A 48 1.21 11.27 -11.44
CA GLN A 48 2.29 10.87 -12.33
C GLN A 48 1.74 10.53 -13.72
N THR A 49 2.00 11.41 -14.69
CA THR A 49 1.57 11.23 -16.08
C THR A 49 2.50 10.33 -16.87
N MET A 50 3.82 10.40 -16.63
CA MET A 50 4.83 9.77 -17.49
C MET A 50 4.87 8.23 -17.39
N TYR A 51 4.55 7.68 -16.22
CA TYR A 51 4.66 6.24 -15.94
C TYR A 51 3.31 5.62 -15.54
N SER A 52 2.19 6.30 -15.82
CA SER A 52 0.85 5.91 -15.36
C SER A 52 0.46 4.49 -15.80
N ASP A 53 0.76 4.12 -17.05
CA ASP A 53 0.48 2.78 -17.61
C ASP A 53 1.27 1.67 -16.91
N HIS A 54 2.54 1.92 -16.60
CA HIS A 54 3.39 0.93 -15.93
C HIS A 54 3.00 0.78 -14.46
N ILE A 55 2.84 1.90 -13.76
CA ILE A 55 2.51 1.92 -12.33
C ILE A 55 1.11 1.34 -12.11
N SER A 56 0.11 1.67 -12.93
CA SER A 56 -1.24 1.09 -12.81
C SER A 56 -1.21 -0.43 -12.89
N LYS A 57 -0.52 -1.00 -13.89
CA LYS A 57 -0.36 -2.46 -14.01
C LYS A 57 0.39 -3.07 -12.84
N LEU A 58 1.40 -2.39 -12.29
CA LEU A 58 2.11 -2.86 -11.10
C LEU A 58 1.21 -2.87 -9.86
N VAL A 59 0.43 -1.79 -9.65
CA VAL A 59 -0.51 -1.67 -8.54
C VAL A 59 -1.57 -2.76 -8.63
N THR A 60 -2.18 -2.96 -9.81
CA THR A 60 -3.16 -4.04 -10.02
C THR A 60 -2.57 -5.41 -9.72
N LYS A 61 -1.35 -5.70 -10.18
CA LYS A 61 -0.65 -6.96 -9.86
C LYS A 61 -0.41 -7.12 -8.37
N ALA A 62 0.04 -6.07 -7.69
CA ALA A 62 0.29 -6.12 -6.24
C ALA A 62 -1.01 -6.34 -5.45
N CYS A 63 -2.09 -5.65 -5.83
CA CYS A 63 -3.41 -5.82 -5.24
C CYS A 63 -3.94 -7.24 -5.44
N LEU A 64 -3.78 -7.81 -6.62
CA LEU A 64 -4.16 -9.20 -6.91
C LEU A 64 -3.37 -10.20 -6.06
N MET A 65 -2.06 -9.99 -5.91
CA MET A 65 -1.21 -10.82 -5.05
C MET A 65 -1.55 -10.70 -3.56
N ALA A 66 -2.05 -9.53 -3.13
CA ALA A 66 -2.44 -9.25 -1.75
C ALA A 66 -3.89 -9.62 -1.42
N GLN A 67 -4.69 -10.01 -2.43
CA GLN A 67 -6.09 -10.34 -2.26
C GLN A 67 -6.24 -11.67 -1.51
N PRO A 68 -7.03 -11.73 -0.42
CA PRO A 68 -7.29 -12.98 0.29
C PRO A 68 -8.16 -13.93 -0.55
N LEU A 69 -7.88 -15.24 -0.48
CA LEU A 69 -8.65 -16.29 -1.18
C LEU A 69 -10.11 -16.46 -0.69
N GLN A 70 -10.43 -15.96 0.50
CA GLN A 70 -11.78 -15.96 1.07
C GLN A 70 -12.30 -14.54 1.08
N ASP A 71 -13.48 -14.30 0.49
CA ASP A 71 -14.28 -13.05 0.34
C ASP A 71 -14.23 -12.03 1.50
N LYS A 72 -13.03 -11.64 1.90
CA LYS A 72 -12.71 -10.68 2.94
C LYS A 72 -12.40 -9.38 2.24
N VAL A 73 -12.88 -8.30 2.86
CA VAL A 73 -12.60 -6.93 2.45
C VAL A 73 -11.09 -6.77 2.21
N PHE A 74 -10.73 -6.27 1.04
CA PHE A 74 -9.35 -5.99 0.69
C PHE A 74 -8.72 -5.03 1.72
N ASN A 75 -7.63 -5.47 2.35
CA ASN A 75 -6.90 -4.65 3.30
C ASN A 75 -5.76 -3.90 2.60
N VAL A 76 -5.85 -2.58 2.57
CA VAL A 76 -4.83 -1.68 1.98
C VAL A 76 -3.45 -1.91 2.61
N GLU A 77 -3.39 -2.27 3.90
CA GLU A 77 -2.11 -2.49 4.60
C GLU A 77 -1.29 -3.68 4.06
N ASN A 78 -1.92 -4.56 3.29
CA ASN A 78 -1.27 -5.74 2.72
C ASN A 78 -0.41 -5.39 1.50
N VAL A 79 -0.65 -4.24 0.85
CA VAL A 79 0.19 -3.73 -0.23
C VAL A 79 1.14 -2.69 0.35
N ARG A 80 2.45 -2.94 0.25
CA ARG A 80 3.49 -2.05 0.75
C ARG A 80 4.30 -1.46 -0.39
N THR A 81 4.83 -0.26 -0.18
CA THR A 81 5.79 0.38 -1.07
C THR A 81 7.17 0.45 -0.42
N VAL A 82 8.23 0.18 -1.18
CA VAL A 82 9.62 0.40 -0.76
C VAL A 82 10.26 1.37 -1.72
N LYS A 83 10.70 2.52 -1.20
CA LYS A 83 11.34 3.57 -1.98
C LYS A 83 12.84 3.35 -2.06
N ILE A 84 13.35 3.17 -3.28
CA ILE A 84 14.80 3.04 -3.52
C ILE A 84 15.22 4.11 -4.52
N LEU A 85 16.20 4.93 -4.10
CA LEU A 85 16.72 6.02 -4.90
C LEU A 85 17.56 5.50 -6.08
N GLY A 86 17.42 6.19 -7.22
CA GLY A 86 18.16 5.94 -8.45
C GLY A 86 17.31 5.24 -9.52
N GLY A 87 17.69 5.44 -10.78
CA GLY A 87 16.98 4.87 -11.93
C GLY A 87 15.72 5.65 -12.32
N SER A 88 14.86 5.01 -13.12
CA SER A 88 13.59 5.56 -13.60
C SER A 88 12.40 4.84 -12.95
N GLY A 89 11.25 5.52 -12.84
CA GLY A 89 9.99 4.92 -12.39
C GLY A 89 9.57 3.68 -13.19
N ALA A 90 10.02 3.56 -14.45
CA ALA A 90 9.80 2.39 -15.28
C ALA A 90 10.53 1.11 -14.79
N LEU A 91 11.59 1.26 -13.97
CA LEU A 91 12.30 0.13 -13.37
C LEU A 91 11.67 -0.35 -12.06
N SER A 92 10.53 0.22 -11.66
CA SER A 92 9.78 -0.25 -10.51
C SER A 92 9.25 -1.66 -10.77
N GLU A 93 9.27 -2.49 -9.74
CA GLU A 93 8.88 -3.90 -9.81
C GLU A 93 7.96 -4.26 -8.65
N VAL A 94 7.19 -5.35 -8.81
CA VAL A 94 6.36 -5.91 -7.75
C VAL A 94 7.00 -7.21 -7.28
N SER A 95 7.14 -7.35 -5.97
CA SER A 95 7.60 -8.57 -5.31
C SER A 95 6.45 -9.18 -4.53
N ARG A 96 6.28 -10.50 -4.66
CA ARG A 96 5.32 -11.26 -3.84
C ARG A 96 5.89 -11.44 -2.44
N GLY A 97 5.17 -11.00 -1.42
CA GLY A 97 5.64 -10.97 -0.04
C GLY A 97 6.16 -9.60 0.42
N LEU A 98 7.07 -9.59 1.39
CA LEU A 98 7.54 -8.39 2.07
C LEU A 98 8.98 -8.06 1.69
N VAL A 99 9.22 -6.80 1.30
CA VAL A 99 10.59 -6.30 1.07
C VAL A 99 10.92 -5.28 2.15
N ILE A 100 12.09 -5.41 2.77
CA ILE A 100 12.57 -4.49 3.80
C ILE A 100 13.90 -3.90 3.35
N LYS A 101 14.00 -2.56 3.44
CA LYS A 101 15.25 -1.82 3.22
C LYS A 101 16.16 -1.96 4.45
N THR A 102 16.75 -3.13 4.60
CA THR A 102 17.74 -3.43 5.64
C THR A 102 18.84 -4.31 5.09
N GLU A 103 19.93 -4.40 5.83
CA GLU A 103 21.06 -5.26 5.50
C GLU A 103 21.11 -6.47 6.44
N VAL A 104 21.53 -7.59 5.89
CA VAL A 104 21.84 -8.79 6.67
C VAL A 104 23.15 -8.53 7.40
N GLN A 105 23.17 -8.85 8.70
CA GLN A 105 24.37 -8.65 9.50
C GLN A 105 25.36 -9.82 9.36
N GLY A 106 24.85 -11.00 8.99
CA GLY A 106 25.63 -12.23 8.86
C GLY A 106 26.21 -12.45 7.46
N THR A 107 26.81 -13.63 7.28
CA THR A 107 27.38 -14.09 6.00
C THR A 107 26.37 -14.83 5.12
N VAL A 108 25.26 -15.29 5.69
CA VAL A 108 24.22 -16.04 4.97
C VAL A 108 23.31 -15.06 4.23
N LEU A 109 23.39 -15.04 2.90
CA LEU A 109 22.64 -14.11 2.05
C LEU A 109 21.32 -14.66 1.51
N GLU A 110 21.15 -15.98 1.46
CA GLU A 110 19.95 -16.65 0.92
C GLU A 110 19.61 -17.89 1.77
N VAL A 111 18.31 -18.05 2.06
CA VAL A 111 17.75 -19.19 2.80
C VAL A 111 16.45 -19.63 2.14
N LYS A 112 16.41 -20.88 1.67
CA LYS A 112 15.19 -21.54 1.17
C LYS A 112 14.45 -22.27 2.29
N ASN A 113 13.12 -22.30 2.22
CA ASN A 113 12.23 -22.84 3.25
C ASN A 113 12.60 -22.33 4.65
N ALA A 114 12.65 -21.01 4.77
CA ALA A 114 13.04 -20.34 6.01
C ALA A 114 12.00 -20.58 7.10
N LYS A 115 12.47 -21.07 8.25
CA LYS A 115 11.75 -20.98 9.53
C LYS A 115 12.27 -19.76 10.27
N ILE A 116 11.36 -18.82 10.53
CA ILE A 116 11.67 -17.47 10.97
C ILE A 116 11.28 -17.32 12.44
N VAL A 117 12.18 -16.73 13.22
CA VAL A 117 11.90 -16.33 14.61
C VAL A 117 12.10 -14.84 14.74
N VAL A 118 11.14 -14.17 15.37
CA VAL A 118 11.13 -12.71 15.52
C VAL A 118 11.28 -12.35 17.00
N TYR A 119 12.35 -11.64 17.32
CA TYR A 119 12.62 -11.10 18.65
C TYR A 119 12.44 -9.57 18.65
N ASN A 120 11.53 -9.10 19.49
CA ASN A 120 11.36 -7.68 19.81
C ASN A 120 12.32 -7.23 20.93
N THR A 121 13.54 -7.76 20.92
CA THR A 121 14.60 -7.46 21.89
C THR A 121 15.97 -7.50 21.20
N ASP A 122 17.02 -7.20 21.95
CA ASP A 122 18.41 -7.34 21.52
C ASP A 122 18.77 -8.83 21.36
N PHE A 123 19.58 -9.16 20.35
CA PHE A 123 20.22 -10.45 20.18
C PHE A 123 21.55 -10.48 20.95
N ASP A 124 21.44 -10.36 22.26
CA ASP A 124 22.56 -10.24 23.20
C ASP A 124 22.20 -10.88 24.56
N LEU A 125 23.20 -11.08 25.42
CA LEU A 125 22.99 -11.52 26.79
C LEU A 125 21.92 -10.67 27.48
N MET A 126 21.00 -11.37 28.15
CA MET A 126 19.86 -10.75 28.76
C MET A 126 20.33 -9.88 29.93
N ASN A 127 20.35 -8.57 29.72
CA ASN A 127 20.69 -7.61 30.75
C ASN A 127 19.59 -7.59 31.82
N THR A 128 19.99 -7.59 33.09
CA THR A 128 19.05 -7.40 34.19
C THR A 128 18.50 -5.97 34.15
N GLU A 129 17.18 -5.81 34.23
CA GLU A 129 16.54 -4.48 34.24
C GLU A 129 17.02 -3.61 35.41
N THR A 130 17.36 -4.25 36.53
CA THR A 130 17.99 -3.59 37.67
C THR A 130 19.50 -3.57 37.50
N LYS A 131 20.14 -2.48 37.95
CA LYS A 131 21.61 -2.38 38.00
C LYS A 131 22.17 -3.45 38.95
N GLY A 132 22.62 -4.56 38.39
CA GLY A 132 23.38 -5.59 39.09
C GLY A 132 24.87 -5.29 38.98
N THR A 133 25.57 -5.16 40.11
CA THR A 133 27.04 -5.06 40.12
C THR A 133 27.61 -6.44 40.42
N VAL A 134 28.28 -7.04 39.43
CA VAL A 134 29.03 -8.29 39.65
C VAL A 134 30.38 -7.93 40.26
N LEU A 135 30.63 -8.37 41.49
CA LEU A 135 31.92 -8.18 42.18
C LEU A 135 32.82 -9.37 41.87
N LEU A 136 33.86 -9.13 41.06
CA LEU A 136 34.87 -10.13 40.72
C LEU A 136 36.13 -9.82 41.54
N ASN A 137 36.51 -10.73 42.45
CA ASN A 137 37.66 -10.54 43.33
C ASN A 137 38.92 -11.24 42.82
N THR A 138 38.75 -12.29 42.01
CA THR A 138 39.86 -13.14 41.52
C THR A 138 39.94 -13.17 40.00
N ALA A 139 41.15 -13.25 39.43
CA ALA A 139 41.34 -13.39 37.98
C ALA A 139 40.64 -14.64 37.39
N ASN A 140 40.58 -15.74 38.15
CA ASN A 140 39.86 -16.96 37.75
C ASN A 140 38.34 -16.76 37.70
N GLU A 141 37.78 -15.92 38.58
CA GLU A 141 36.35 -15.58 38.56
C GLU A 141 36.02 -14.77 37.31
N LEU A 142 36.88 -13.82 36.93
CA LEU A 142 36.74 -13.04 35.70
C LEU A 142 36.73 -13.95 34.46
N LEU A 143 37.69 -14.86 34.34
CA LEU A 143 37.75 -15.81 33.21
C LEU A 143 36.53 -16.74 33.17
N SER A 144 36.05 -17.19 34.33
CA SER A 144 34.88 -18.07 34.42
C SER A 144 33.60 -17.33 34.06
N PHE A 145 33.47 -16.07 34.46
CA PHE A 145 32.35 -15.21 34.12
C PHE A 145 32.27 -14.98 32.61
N THR A 146 33.36 -14.56 31.97
CA THR A 146 33.43 -14.37 30.51
C THR A 146 33.11 -15.66 29.75
N LYS A 147 33.63 -16.80 30.20
CA LYS A 147 33.29 -18.11 29.59
C LYS A 147 31.82 -18.50 29.79
N GLY A 148 31.24 -18.14 30.92
CA GLY A 148 29.83 -18.38 31.22
C GLY A 148 28.92 -17.58 30.28
N GLU A 149 29.23 -16.30 30.08
CA GLU A 149 28.54 -15.42 29.11
C GLU A 149 28.64 -15.96 27.69
N GLU A 150 29.84 -16.33 27.24
CA GLU A 150 30.07 -16.92 25.92
C GLU A 150 29.29 -18.23 25.73
N SER A 151 29.30 -19.10 26.75
CA SER A 151 28.59 -20.38 26.72
C SER A 151 27.07 -20.20 26.69
N ALA A 152 26.54 -19.18 27.37
CA ALA A 152 25.11 -18.90 27.38
C ALA A 152 24.60 -18.48 26.00
N ILE A 153 25.31 -17.56 25.32
CA ILE A 153 24.96 -17.17 23.94
C ILE A 153 25.05 -18.38 23.01
N LYS A 154 26.14 -19.15 23.12
CA LYS A 154 26.35 -20.34 22.28
C LYS A 154 25.23 -21.37 22.46
N GLN A 155 24.76 -21.58 23.70
CA GLN A 155 23.67 -22.49 23.99
C GLN A 155 22.36 -22.02 23.33
N VAL A 156 22.02 -20.72 23.43
CA VAL A 156 20.82 -20.16 22.80
C VAL A 156 20.84 -20.35 21.28
N VAL A 157 21.96 -20.07 20.62
CA VAL A 157 22.10 -20.27 19.17
C VAL A 157 22.00 -21.75 18.79
N SER A 158 22.60 -22.64 19.59
CA SER A 158 22.51 -24.09 19.39
C SER A 158 21.09 -24.61 19.57
N ASP A 159 20.36 -24.08 20.55
CA ASP A 159 18.95 -24.43 20.81
C ASP A 159 18.05 -23.95 19.66
N LEU A 160 18.29 -22.75 19.12
CA LEU A 160 17.61 -22.25 17.92
C LEU A 160 17.84 -23.17 16.72
N LYS A 161 19.07 -23.65 16.55
CA LYS A 161 19.40 -24.61 15.49
C LYS A 161 18.72 -25.96 15.71
N ALA A 162 18.65 -26.43 16.95
CA ALA A 162 17.99 -27.69 17.31
C ALA A 162 16.49 -27.69 17.00
N VAL A 163 15.82 -26.53 17.16
CA VAL A 163 14.42 -26.33 16.75
C VAL A 163 14.27 -26.23 15.21
N GLY A 164 15.38 -26.03 14.51
CA GLY A 164 15.43 -25.90 13.04
C GLY A 164 15.14 -24.47 12.55
N CYS A 165 15.40 -23.46 13.38
CA CYS A 165 15.36 -22.06 12.94
C CYS A 165 16.50 -21.79 11.95
N ASN A 166 16.18 -21.11 10.83
CA ASN A 166 17.17 -20.73 9.82
C ASN A 166 17.32 -19.20 9.69
N VAL A 167 16.32 -18.43 10.14
CA VAL A 167 16.34 -16.97 10.05
C VAL A 167 15.90 -16.37 11.39
N VAL A 168 16.74 -15.52 11.95
CA VAL A 168 16.48 -14.79 13.19
C VAL A 168 16.36 -13.30 12.87
N ILE A 169 15.27 -12.70 13.33
CA ILE A 169 14.98 -11.29 13.13
C ILE A 169 14.93 -10.61 14.48
N CYS A 170 15.72 -9.56 14.66
CA CYS A 170 15.82 -8.84 15.92
C CYS A 170 15.54 -7.36 15.72
N SER A 171 14.81 -6.76 16.64
CA SER A 171 14.59 -5.31 16.62
C SER A 171 15.73 -4.52 17.24
N GLY A 172 16.38 -5.14 18.22
CA GLY A 172 17.44 -4.56 19.02
C GLY A 172 18.83 -4.59 18.39
N LYS A 173 19.86 -4.44 19.23
CA LYS A 173 21.27 -4.64 18.89
C LYS A 173 21.58 -6.12 18.73
N ILE A 174 22.62 -6.44 17.97
CA ILE A 174 23.11 -7.80 17.78
C ILE A 174 24.54 -7.83 18.31
N ALA A 175 24.83 -8.75 19.22
CA ALA A 175 26.19 -8.94 19.73
C ALA A 175 27.07 -9.68 18.73
N ASP A 176 28.33 -9.26 18.60
CA ASP A 176 29.29 -9.86 17.66
C ASP A 176 29.51 -11.35 17.93
N GLN A 177 29.53 -11.77 19.20
CA GLN A 177 29.65 -13.18 19.58
C GLN A 177 28.42 -13.98 19.11
N ALA A 178 27.22 -13.43 19.31
CA ALA A 178 25.99 -14.09 18.89
C ALA A 178 25.91 -14.22 17.35
N LEU A 179 26.39 -13.19 16.64
CA LEU A 179 26.49 -13.18 15.19
C LEU A 179 27.49 -14.22 14.67
N ASP A 180 28.68 -14.33 15.27
CA ASP A 180 29.71 -15.31 14.89
C ASP A 180 29.20 -16.74 15.08
N TYR A 181 28.58 -17.07 16.22
CA TYR A 181 27.96 -18.39 16.41
C TYR A 181 26.83 -18.64 15.41
N SER A 182 25.97 -17.65 15.15
CA SER A 182 24.88 -17.79 14.18
C SER A 182 25.40 -18.06 12.77
N ASN A 183 26.48 -17.38 12.37
CA ASN A 183 27.13 -17.62 11.07
C ASN A 183 27.71 -19.04 10.96
N ARG A 184 28.35 -19.55 12.03
CA ARG A 184 28.90 -20.92 12.06
C ARG A 184 27.80 -21.98 11.93
N GLU A 185 26.63 -21.73 12.52
CA GLU A 185 25.45 -22.60 12.44
C GLU A 185 24.60 -22.38 11.17
N GLY A 186 25.00 -21.43 10.32
CA GLY A 186 24.32 -21.11 9.06
C GLY A 186 22.94 -20.46 9.26
N ILE A 187 22.76 -19.69 10.33
CA ILE A 187 21.54 -18.94 10.63
C ILE A 187 21.68 -17.51 10.11
N MET A 188 20.71 -17.07 9.31
CA MET A 188 20.63 -15.70 8.79
C MET A 188 20.10 -14.76 9.88
N VAL A 189 20.83 -13.67 10.16
CA VAL A 189 20.45 -12.69 11.19
C VAL A 189 20.14 -11.35 10.54
N ILE A 190 18.92 -10.85 10.78
CA ILE A 190 18.41 -9.60 10.20
C ILE A 190 18.00 -8.65 11.32
N ARG A 191 18.39 -7.38 11.19
CA ARG A 191 18.00 -6.33 12.12
C ARG A 191 16.88 -5.46 11.55
N VAL A 192 15.78 -5.30 12.28
CA VAL A 192 14.63 -4.47 11.89
C VAL A 192 14.28 -3.49 13.00
N THR A 193 14.75 -2.25 12.88
CA THR A 193 14.58 -1.22 13.91
C THR A 193 13.15 -0.69 14.01
N SER A 194 12.39 -0.73 12.92
CA SER A 194 11.01 -0.23 12.90
C SER A 194 10.04 -1.24 13.50
N LYS A 195 9.39 -0.86 14.61
CA LYS A 195 8.32 -1.65 15.24
C LYS A 195 7.19 -1.97 14.26
N PHE A 196 6.85 -1.03 13.39
CA PHE A 196 5.77 -1.21 12.41
C PHE A 196 6.15 -2.22 11.32
N GLU A 197 7.41 -2.24 10.87
CA GLU A 197 7.89 -3.26 9.92
C GLU A 197 7.97 -4.63 10.59
N LEU A 198 8.44 -4.69 11.84
CA LEU A 198 8.47 -5.94 12.61
C LEU A 198 7.08 -6.58 12.75
N GLN A 199 6.06 -5.77 13.07
CA GLN A 199 4.67 -6.24 13.17
C GLN A 199 4.11 -6.72 11.82
N ARG A 200 4.45 -6.04 10.72
CA ARG A 200 4.05 -6.47 9.37
C ARG A 200 4.74 -7.75 8.96
N LEU A 201 6.03 -7.88 9.26
CA LEU A 201 6.77 -9.11 9.01
C LEU A 201 6.17 -10.28 9.79
N CYS A 202 5.76 -10.04 11.04
CA CYS A 202 5.06 -11.05 11.84
C CYS A 202 3.76 -11.50 11.16
N ARG A 203 2.99 -10.56 10.60
CA ARG A 203 1.77 -10.88 9.86
C ARG A 203 2.07 -11.63 8.55
N ALA A 204 3.08 -11.21 7.79
CA ALA A 204 3.43 -11.82 6.50
C ALA A 204 3.99 -13.24 6.65
N THR A 205 4.80 -13.46 7.68
CA THR A 205 5.42 -14.77 7.93
C THR A 205 4.62 -15.65 8.89
N MET A 206 3.50 -15.14 9.42
CA MET A 206 2.68 -15.77 10.46
C MET A 206 3.47 -16.10 11.75
N SER A 207 4.52 -15.33 12.05
CA SER A 207 5.32 -15.47 13.28
C SER A 207 4.77 -14.63 14.43
N VAL A 208 5.07 -15.02 15.66
CA VAL A 208 4.79 -14.21 16.86
C VAL A 208 6.08 -13.52 17.32
N SER A 209 6.02 -12.20 17.56
CA SER A 209 7.15 -11.46 18.10
C SER A 209 7.38 -11.82 19.58
N LEU A 210 8.57 -12.32 19.91
CA LEU A 210 8.97 -12.69 21.28
C LEU A 210 9.72 -11.53 21.94
N ALA A 211 9.35 -11.20 23.18
CA ALA A 211 10.02 -10.13 23.95
C ALA A 211 11.35 -10.59 24.59
N THR A 212 11.61 -11.89 24.61
CA THR A 212 12.77 -12.48 25.27
C THR A 212 13.36 -13.55 24.37
N MET A 213 14.69 -13.69 24.40
CA MET A 213 15.41 -14.78 23.72
C MET A 213 15.21 -16.11 24.45
N VAL A 214 14.01 -16.65 24.29
CA VAL A 214 13.65 -18.00 24.71
C VAL A 214 13.50 -18.86 23.45
N ILE A 215 13.66 -20.16 23.65
CA ILE A 215 13.36 -21.17 22.63
C ILE A 215 11.89 -20.97 22.18
N PRO A 216 11.66 -20.69 20.89
CA PRO A 216 10.31 -20.49 20.39
C PRO A 216 9.56 -21.83 20.32
N ASN A 217 8.27 -21.79 20.63
CA ASN A 217 7.40 -22.92 20.30
C ASN A 217 7.23 -23.00 18.78
N PRO A 218 6.99 -24.19 18.20
CA PRO A 218 6.74 -24.34 16.76
C PRO A 218 5.61 -23.44 16.24
N GLU A 219 4.60 -23.16 17.05
CA GLU A 219 3.46 -22.29 16.72
C GLU A 219 3.83 -20.79 16.68
N GLN A 220 4.93 -20.40 17.33
CA GLN A 220 5.42 -19.02 17.36
C GLN A 220 6.37 -18.71 16.21
N MET A 221 6.90 -19.75 15.55
CA MET A 221 7.79 -19.63 14.40
C MET A 221 6.99 -19.31 13.15
N GLY A 222 7.50 -18.35 12.37
CA GLY A 222 7.00 -18.07 11.04
C GLY A 222 7.61 -18.97 9.98
N HIS A 223 7.03 -18.90 8.78
CA HIS A 223 7.52 -19.60 7.62
C HIS A 223 7.55 -18.68 6.40
N CYS A 224 8.63 -18.80 5.60
CA CYS A 224 8.77 -18.12 4.32
C CYS A 224 9.45 -19.06 3.33
N ASP A 225 9.02 -19.05 2.07
CA ASP A 225 9.52 -20.00 1.07
C ASP A 225 10.95 -19.64 0.65
N ASN A 226 11.24 -18.34 0.48
CA ASN A 226 12.59 -17.87 0.19
C ASN A 226 12.89 -16.54 0.89
N VAL A 227 14.06 -16.42 1.51
CA VAL A 227 14.55 -15.17 2.10
C VAL A 227 15.92 -14.90 1.54
N TYR A 228 16.09 -13.79 0.83
CA TYR A 228 17.36 -13.46 0.19
C TYR A 228 17.64 -11.96 0.15
N VAL A 229 18.92 -11.63 0.05
CA VAL A 229 19.38 -10.25 -0.20
C VAL A 229 19.36 -9.98 -1.70
N LYS A 230 18.68 -8.92 -2.09
CA LYS A 230 18.71 -8.38 -3.45
C LYS A 230 19.34 -7.00 -3.41
N GLU A 231 20.35 -6.79 -4.25
CA GLU A 231 20.91 -5.47 -4.49
C GLU A 231 20.10 -4.80 -5.60
N ILE A 232 19.51 -3.64 -5.31
CA ILE A 232 18.74 -2.87 -6.28
C ILE A 232 19.37 -1.48 -6.39
N GLY A 233 20.07 -1.24 -7.49
CA GLY A 233 20.97 -0.08 -7.59
C GLY A 233 22.15 -0.27 -6.63
N ASP A 234 22.33 0.67 -5.70
CA ASP A 234 23.38 0.60 -4.67
C ASP A 234 22.81 0.29 -3.27
N THR A 235 21.54 -0.12 -3.18
CA THR A 235 20.87 -0.40 -1.90
C THR A 235 20.56 -1.88 -1.78
N ASN A 236 21.06 -2.47 -0.71
CA ASN A 236 20.69 -3.82 -0.30
C ASN A 236 19.29 -3.82 0.31
N VAL A 237 18.45 -4.73 -0.16
CA VAL A 237 17.13 -5.01 0.44
C VAL A 237 17.03 -6.50 0.74
N VAL A 238 16.32 -6.83 1.82
CA VAL A 238 15.97 -8.22 2.12
C VAL A 238 14.57 -8.49 1.62
N VAL A 239 14.44 -9.50 0.77
CA VAL A 239 13.18 -9.94 0.18
C VAL A 239 12.73 -11.21 0.92
N PHE A 240 11.53 -11.15 1.49
CA PHE A 240 10.79 -12.28 2.03
C PHE A 240 9.76 -12.70 0.99
N GLU A 241 10.15 -13.64 0.13
CA GLU A 241 9.34 -14.14 -0.96
C GLU A 241 8.54 -15.36 -0.51
N GLN A 242 7.25 -15.34 -0.85
CA GLN A 242 6.31 -16.40 -0.52
C GLN A 242 5.59 -16.79 -1.80
N GLU A 243 5.78 -18.02 -2.24
CA GLU A 243 5.21 -18.55 -3.49
C GLU A 243 3.72 -18.87 -3.32
N ARG A 244 3.28 -19.12 -2.09
CA ARG A 244 1.89 -19.49 -1.78
C ARG A 244 0.90 -18.39 -2.17
N GLU A 245 -0.27 -18.83 -2.65
CA GLU A 245 -1.38 -17.94 -3.00
C GLU A 245 -1.95 -17.16 -1.83
N ASP A 246 -1.85 -17.73 -0.63
CA ASP A 246 -2.31 -17.14 0.62
C ASP A 246 -1.33 -16.17 1.29
N SER A 247 -0.24 -15.75 0.62
CA SER A 247 0.75 -14.86 1.26
C SER A 247 0.14 -13.57 1.77
N GLY A 248 -0.92 -13.09 1.12
CA GLY A 248 -1.72 -11.95 1.57
C GLY A 248 -0.94 -10.64 1.68
N PHE A 249 0.32 -10.58 1.20
CA PHE A 249 1.17 -9.41 1.21
C PHE A 249 1.90 -9.27 -0.13
N ALA A 250 1.98 -8.04 -0.62
CA ALA A 250 2.73 -7.68 -1.82
C ALA A 250 3.51 -6.40 -1.56
N THR A 251 4.71 -6.31 -2.12
CA THR A 251 5.54 -5.11 -2.00
C THR A 251 5.90 -4.56 -3.37
N ILE A 252 5.54 -3.31 -3.63
CA ILE A 252 5.93 -2.55 -4.82
C ILE A 252 7.25 -1.84 -4.50
N ILE A 253 8.29 -2.19 -5.23
CA ILE A 253 9.59 -1.53 -5.14
C ILE A 253 9.59 -0.38 -6.14
N ILE A 254 9.59 0.85 -5.61
CA ILE A 254 9.54 2.07 -6.39
C ILE A 254 10.96 2.58 -6.63
N ARG A 255 11.27 2.84 -7.90
CA ARG A 255 12.52 3.47 -8.36
C ARG A 255 12.26 4.90 -8.81
N GLY A 256 13.21 5.81 -8.61
CA GLY A 256 13.05 7.21 -8.97
C GLY A 256 14.36 7.97 -8.92
N SER A 257 14.49 8.98 -9.76
CA SER A 257 15.71 9.78 -9.90
C SER A 257 15.95 10.74 -8.73
N SER A 258 14.88 11.17 -8.05
CA SER A 258 14.93 12.05 -6.89
C SER A 258 13.92 11.60 -5.83
N GLU A 259 14.13 12.02 -4.58
CA GLU A 259 13.22 11.73 -3.47
C GLU A 259 11.81 12.30 -3.73
N ASN A 260 11.71 13.50 -4.31
CA ASN A 260 10.42 14.08 -4.67
C ASN A 260 9.64 13.21 -5.66
N VAL A 261 10.32 12.69 -6.70
CA VAL A 261 9.67 11.79 -7.67
C VAL A 261 9.26 10.48 -7.03
N LEU A 262 10.05 9.95 -6.10
CA LEU A 262 9.70 8.76 -5.33
C LEU A 262 8.44 8.99 -4.48
N ASP A 263 8.36 10.12 -3.78
CA ASP A 263 7.22 10.47 -2.94
C ASP A 263 5.94 10.70 -3.77
N ASP A 264 6.07 11.29 -4.96
CA ASP A 264 4.94 11.47 -5.88
C ASP A 264 4.44 10.12 -6.41
N ILE A 265 5.34 9.18 -6.74
CA ILE A 265 4.95 7.82 -7.16
C ILE A 265 4.35 7.04 -5.98
N ASP A 266 4.89 7.18 -4.77
CA ASP A 266 4.38 6.55 -3.54
C ASP A 266 2.93 6.97 -3.28
N ARG A 267 2.64 8.27 -3.37
CA ARG A 267 1.27 8.80 -3.26
C ARG A 267 0.35 8.30 -4.38
N ALA A 268 0.86 8.23 -5.61
CA ALA A 268 0.09 7.72 -6.74
C ALA A 268 -0.27 6.23 -6.55
N VAL A 269 0.67 5.44 -6.02
CA VAL A 269 0.44 4.03 -5.67
C VAL A 269 -0.61 3.93 -4.56
N ASP A 270 -0.51 4.72 -3.51
CA ASP A 270 -1.51 4.74 -2.41
C ASP A 270 -2.93 5.04 -2.94
N ASP A 271 -3.07 6.02 -3.85
CA ASP A 271 -4.36 6.31 -4.48
C ASP A 271 -4.85 5.16 -5.36
N GLY A 272 -3.96 4.50 -6.10
CA GLY A 272 -4.28 3.33 -6.91
C GLY A 272 -4.74 2.13 -6.07
N VAL A 273 -4.10 1.86 -4.93
CA VAL A 273 -4.50 0.80 -3.99
C VAL A 273 -5.85 1.11 -3.36
N ASN A 274 -6.12 2.37 -3.01
CA ASN A 274 -7.42 2.78 -2.51
C ASN A 274 -8.52 2.69 -3.59
N CYS A 275 -8.19 2.99 -4.85
CA CYS A 275 -9.10 2.78 -5.98
C CYS A 275 -9.44 1.28 -6.12
N TYR A 276 -8.44 0.39 -6.07
CA TYR A 276 -8.66 -1.06 -6.07
C TYR A 276 -9.56 -1.52 -4.92
N LYS A 277 -9.38 -0.96 -3.71
CA LYS A 277 -10.26 -1.24 -2.58
C LYS A 277 -11.71 -0.88 -2.89
N SER A 278 -11.97 0.30 -3.46
CA SER A 278 -13.33 0.69 -3.85
C SER A 278 -13.91 -0.26 -4.90
N LEU A 279 -13.12 -0.63 -5.91
CA LEU A 279 -13.51 -1.62 -6.93
C LEU A 279 -13.80 -3.00 -6.34
N SER A 280 -13.11 -3.40 -5.27
CA SER A 280 -13.37 -4.66 -4.58
C SER A 280 -14.69 -4.69 -3.81
N ILE A 281 -15.27 -3.52 -3.51
CA ILE A 281 -16.56 -3.37 -2.82
C ILE A 281 -17.68 -3.24 -3.86
N ASP A 282 -17.49 -2.38 -4.85
CA ASP A 282 -18.42 -2.13 -5.94
C ASP A 282 -17.65 -1.94 -7.25
N GLY A 283 -17.93 -2.81 -8.22
CA GLY A 283 -17.29 -2.80 -9.53
C GLY A 283 -17.92 -1.83 -10.53
N CYS A 284 -18.97 -1.08 -10.14
CA CYS A 284 -19.63 -0.12 -11.02
C CYS A 284 -18.75 1.11 -11.29
N LEU A 285 -18.60 1.46 -12.56
CA LEU A 285 -17.86 2.63 -13.03
C LEU A 285 -18.81 3.67 -13.61
N ILE A 286 -18.54 4.93 -13.28
CA ILE A 286 -19.29 6.11 -13.75
C ILE A 286 -18.37 6.98 -14.64
N PRO A 287 -18.93 7.79 -15.54
CA PRO A 287 -18.10 8.61 -16.44
C PRO A 287 -17.44 9.74 -15.66
N GLY A 288 -16.12 9.89 -15.86
CA GLY A 288 -15.30 10.86 -15.14
C GLY A 288 -15.23 12.23 -15.81
N ALA A 289 -14.15 12.97 -15.53
CA ALA A 289 -13.80 14.24 -16.19
C ALA A 289 -14.91 15.32 -16.20
N GLY A 290 -15.73 15.40 -15.16
CA GLY A 290 -16.82 16.37 -15.07
C GLY A 290 -18.11 15.94 -15.76
N ALA A 291 -18.16 14.77 -16.40
CA ALA A 291 -19.35 14.28 -17.10
C ALA A 291 -20.50 14.00 -16.11
N ILE A 292 -20.22 13.27 -15.02
CA ILE A 292 -21.25 12.94 -14.05
C ILE A 292 -21.78 14.18 -13.31
N GLU A 293 -20.92 15.16 -13.00
CA GLU A 293 -21.33 16.42 -12.38
C GLU A 293 -22.29 17.21 -13.29
N MET A 294 -22.04 17.21 -14.61
CA MET A 294 -22.92 17.86 -15.60
C MET A 294 -24.23 17.09 -15.83
N ALA A 295 -24.17 15.76 -15.84
CA ALA A 295 -25.36 14.90 -15.97
C ALA A 295 -26.30 15.10 -14.76
N LEU A 296 -25.74 15.01 -13.54
CA LEU A 296 -26.47 15.28 -12.30
C LEU A 296 -27.06 16.69 -12.29
N CYS A 297 -26.30 17.70 -12.71
CA CYS A 297 -26.81 19.06 -12.79
C CYS A 297 -28.03 19.18 -13.72
N THR A 298 -27.99 18.55 -14.89
CA THR A 298 -29.06 18.66 -15.89
C THR A 298 -30.34 17.99 -15.40
N GLU A 299 -30.24 16.81 -14.79
CA GLU A 299 -31.39 16.08 -14.25
C GLU A 299 -31.94 16.70 -12.95
N LEU A 300 -31.06 17.19 -12.07
CA LEU A 300 -31.49 17.91 -10.87
C LEU A 300 -32.14 19.26 -11.22
N GLU A 301 -31.75 19.95 -12.29
CA GLU A 301 -32.44 21.15 -12.79
C GLU A 301 -33.85 20.82 -13.30
N GLN A 302 -34.03 19.68 -13.98
CA GLN A 302 -35.36 19.20 -14.37
C GLN A 302 -36.22 18.91 -13.14
N PHE A 303 -35.68 18.18 -12.16
CA PHE A 303 -36.36 17.91 -10.90
C PHE A 303 -36.68 19.18 -10.11
N SER A 304 -35.76 20.15 -10.09
CA SER A 304 -35.96 21.46 -9.46
C SER A 304 -37.15 22.21 -10.04
N SER A 305 -37.47 22.00 -11.32
CA SER A 305 -38.62 22.62 -11.98
C SER A 305 -39.96 22.01 -11.57
N GLU A 306 -39.95 20.78 -11.05
CA GLU A 306 -41.12 20.09 -10.49
C GLU A 306 -41.39 20.51 -9.04
N CYS A 307 -40.34 20.89 -8.30
CA CYS A 307 -40.45 21.38 -6.93
C CYS A 307 -40.89 22.85 -6.87
N THR A 308 -41.76 23.19 -5.92
CA THR A 308 -42.22 24.58 -5.71
C THR A 308 -41.62 25.20 -4.45
N GLY A 309 -41.28 26.48 -4.50
CA GLY A 309 -40.86 27.25 -3.31
C GLY A 309 -39.36 27.36 -3.14
N LEU A 310 -38.90 27.50 -1.89
CA LEU A 310 -37.49 27.74 -1.55
C LEU A 310 -36.60 26.51 -1.76
N GLU A 311 -37.19 25.31 -1.75
CA GLU A 311 -36.50 24.05 -2.02
C GLU A 311 -35.95 24.00 -3.46
N SER A 312 -36.71 24.47 -4.44
CA SER A 312 -36.27 24.58 -5.84
C SER A 312 -35.01 25.46 -5.97
N HIS A 313 -34.98 26.59 -5.25
CA HIS A 313 -33.80 27.45 -5.26
C HIS A 313 -32.57 26.76 -4.63
N ALA A 314 -32.78 25.98 -3.57
CA ALA A 314 -31.72 25.22 -2.93
C ALA A 314 -31.16 24.11 -3.84
N ILE A 315 -32.02 23.39 -4.57
CA ILE A 315 -31.62 22.38 -5.57
C ILE A 315 -30.81 23.03 -6.70
N SER A 316 -31.26 24.17 -7.22
CA SER A 316 -30.50 24.93 -8.23
C SER A 316 -29.12 25.36 -7.73
N LYS A 317 -29.00 25.77 -6.47
CA LYS A 317 -27.69 26.09 -5.86
C LYS A 317 -26.80 24.88 -5.64
N PHE A 318 -27.37 23.71 -5.38
CA PHE A 318 -26.64 22.45 -5.36
C PHE A 318 -26.08 22.12 -6.76
N CYS A 319 -26.86 22.33 -7.81
CA CYS A 319 -26.42 22.16 -9.21
C CYS A 319 -25.27 23.12 -9.57
N ASP A 320 -25.36 24.39 -9.16
CA ASP A 320 -24.28 25.37 -9.34
C ASP A 320 -22.98 24.90 -8.68
N ALA A 321 -23.07 24.30 -7.49
CA ALA A 321 -21.90 23.78 -6.77
C ALA A 321 -21.25 22.58 -7.49
N LEU A 322 -22.04 21.71 -8.15
CA LEU A 322 -21.49 20.62 -8.98
C LEU A 322 -20.72 21.16 -10.19
N LYS A 323 -21.22 22.24 -10.83
CA LYS A 323 -20.53 22.90 -11.94
C LYS A 323 -19.17 23.48 -11.53
N ASP A 324 -18.97 23.84 -10.25
CA ASP A 324 -17.69 24.39 -9.78
C ASP A 324 -16.53 23.40 -9.91
N THR A 325 -16.76 22.10 -9.75
CA THR A 325 -15.74 21.06 -10.02
C THR A 325 -15.30 21.10 -11.49
N VAL A 326 -16.26 21.19 -12.40
CA VAL A 326 -16.03 21.25 -13.85
C VAL A 326 -15.30 22.55 -14.23
N ARG A 327 -15.66 23.68 -13.59
CA ARG A 327 -14.94 24.95 -13.73
C ARG A 327 -13.48 24.81 -13.32
N CYS A 328 -13.21 24.24 -12.14
CA CYS A 328 -11.85 24.05 -11.65
C CYS A 328 -11.01 23.20 -12.61
N ILE A 329 -11.56 22.11 -13.16
CA ILE A 329 -10.87 21.27 -14.14
C ILE A 329 -10.54 22.08 -15.41
N ALA A 330 -11.48 22.86 -15.94
CA ALA A 330 -11.24 23.70 -17.12
C ALA A 330 -10.20 24.80 -16.86
N GLU A 331 -10.27 25.47 -15.71
CA GLU A 331 -9.32 26.53 -15.32
C GLU A 331 -7.90 26.00 -15.15
N ASN A 332 -7.73 24.86 -14.47
CA ASN A 332 -6.42 24.24 -14.26
C ASN A 332 -5.73 23.84 -15.57
N ASN A 333 -6.52 23.57 -16.62
CA ASN A 333 -6.03 23.20 -17.95
C ASN A 333 -5.97 24.40 -18.92
N GLY A 334 -6.23 25.63 -18.45
CA GLY A 334 -6.19 26.83 -19.29
C GLY A 334 -7.28 26.91 -20.36
N LEU A 335 -8.35 26.11 -20.22
CA LEU A 335 -9.49 26.12 -21.12
C LEU A 335 -10.42 27.30 -20.80
N LYS A 336 -11.15 27.78 -21.82
CA LYS A 336 -12.17 28.81 -21.62
C LYS A 336 -13.41 28.22 -20.97
N VAL A 337 -13.52 28.40 -19.65
CA VAL A 337 -14.58 27.87 -18.78
C VAL A 337 -15.99 28.05 -19.37
N ASN A 338 -16.34 29.25 -19.82
CA ASN A 338 -17.68 29.53 -20.33
C ASN A 338 -18.00 28.78 -21.63
N GLU A 339 -17.01 28.59 -22.51
CA GLU A 339 -17.19 27.85 -23.77
C GLU A 339 -17.36 26.35 -23.47
N VAL A 340 -16.54 25.79 -22.58
CA VAL A 340 -16.60 24.38 -22.16
C VAL A 340 -17.92 24.07 -21.47
N LEU A 341 -18.33 24.87 -20.48
CA LEU A 341 -19.59 24.67 -19.77
C LEU A 341 -20.81 24.76 -20.69
N SER A 342 -20.84 25.74 -21.60
CA SER A 342 -21.96 25.89 -22.54
C SER A 342 -22.06 24.71 -23.49
N LYS A 343 -20.92 24.18 -23.95
CA LYS A 343 -20.87 23.01 -24.83
C LYS A 343 -21.30 21.75 -24.10
N LEU A 344 -20.76 21.48 -22.91
CA LEU A 344 -21.16 20.35 -22.08
C LEU A 344 -22.65 20.41 -21.74
N TYR A 345 -23.17 21.57 -21.33
CA TYR A 345 -24.59 21.71 -21.04
C TYR A 345 -25.47 21.37 -22.25
N GLY A 346 -25.09 21.82 -23.45
CA GLY A 346 -25.79 21.49 -24.70
C GLY A 346 -25.72 20.00 -25.07
N ASP A 347 -24.58 19.34 -24.87
CA ASP A 347 -24.42 17.91 -25.14
C ASP A 347 -25.23 17.05 -24.15
N HIS A 348 -25.24 17.43 -22.86
CA HIS A 348 -25.99 16.73 -21.81
C HIS A 348 -27.51 16.91 -21.96
N THR A 349 -27.99 18.10 -22.33
CA THR A 349 -29.41 18.32 -22.66
C THR A 349 -29.84 17.58 -23.93
N ALA A 350 -28.92 17.29 -24.85
CA ALA A 350 -29.16 16.44 -26.01
C ALA A 350 -29.17 14.93 -25.68
N GLY A 351 -29.02 14.55 -24.40
CA GLY A 351 -29.05 13.16 -23.93
C GLY A 351 -27.70 12.43 -24.00
N LYS A 352 -26.59 13.14 -24.22
CA LYS A 352 -25.23 12.55 -24.17
C LYS A 352 -24.63 12.71 -22.77
N SER A 353 -25.03 11.85 -21.84
CA SER A 353 -24.62 11.92 -20.43
C SER A 353 -23.13 11.58 -20.18
N ASN A 354 -22.46 10.95 -21.14
CA ASN A 354 -21.05 10.53 -21.00
C ASN A 354 -20.03 11.60 -21.42
N MET A 355 -20.50 12.77 -21.87
CA MET A 355 -19.61 13.82 -22.38
C MET A 355 -18.91 14.55 -21.24
N GLY A 356 -17.58 14.57 -21.23
CA GLY A 356 -16.77 15.28 -20.24
C GLY A 356 -15.70 16.16 -20.86
N ILE A 357 -14.83 16.70 -20.01
CA ILE A 357 -13.71 17.56 -20.43
C ILE A 357 -12.58 16.70 -20.98
N ASP A 358 -12.08 17.07 -22.16
CA ASP A 358 -10.85 16.52 -22.72
C ASP A 358 -9.70 17.52 -22.50
N ILE A 359 -8.60 17.05 -21.92
CA ILE A 359 -7.40 17.85 -21.64
C ILE A 359 -6.30 17.65 -22.69
N ASP A 360 -6.35 16.55 -23.45
CA ASP A 360 -5.29 16.16 -24.39
C ASP A 360 -5.65 16.55 -25.83
N SER A 361 -6.93 16.50 -26.20
CA SER A 361 -7.37 16.81 -27.56
C SER A 361 -7.76 18.27 -27.75
N SER A 362 -7.67 18.74 -29.01
CA SER A 362 -8.09 20.09 -29.40
C SER A 362 -9.61 20.29 -29.28
N SER A 363 -10.38 19.21 -29.27
CA SER A 363 -11.81 19.23 -28.99
C SER A 363 -11.99 19.19 -27.49
N SER A 364 -12.20 20.35 -26.85
CA SER A 364 -12.31 20.51 -25.38
C SER A 364 -13.36 19.65 -24.66
N THR A 365 -14.09 18.79 -25.38
CA THR A 365 -15.01 17.78 -24.83
C THR A 365 -14.85 16.45 -25.58
N CYS A 366 -14.95 15.34 -24.85
CA CYS A 366 -14.90 13.97 -25.38
C CYS A 366 -15.96 13.09 -24.69
N ASP A 367 -16.24 11.92 -25.28
CA ASP A 367 -16.97 10.84 -24.59
C ASP A 367 -15.97 10.13 -23.67
N VAL A 368 -16.31 10.00 -22.38
CA VAL A 368 -15.38 9.56 -21.32
C VAL A 368 -15.56 8.07 -20.97
N THR A 369 -16.28 7.32 -21.81
CA THR A 369 -16.52 5.87 -21.61
C THR A 369 -15.42 4.95 -22.12
#